data_AF-A0A640W1T6-F1
#
_entry.id   AF-A0A640W1T6-F1
#
_cell.length_a   1.000
_cell.length_b   1.000
_cell.length_c   1.000
_cell.angle_alpha   90.00
_cell.angle_beta   90.00
_cell.angle_gamma   90.00
#
_symmetry.space_group_name_H-M   'P 1'
#
loop_
_entity.id
_entity.type
_entity.pdbx_description
1 polymer ?
#
loop_
_entity_poly.entity_id
_entity_poly.type
_entity_poly.pdbx_seq_one_letter_code
_entity_poly.pdbx_strand_id
1 'polypeptide(L)'
;MRHRLIRSIGREMLSATRLEKIVLILPFIVLLIDAEICYYSFVHKELTILVASSFVLVLSVLEIIAVLREIHARFMEVWKREEIEKRIEDIIKEFEDTPTVREVIERFCSTSPGEYSPSHLYHIVCDILEKSQSKSK
;
A
#
# COMPACT_ATOMS: atom_id res chain seq x y z
N MET A 1 -19.44 2.11 -3.25
CA MET A 1 -18.08 2.46 -2.76
C MET A 1 -17.13 1.25 -2.62
N ARG A 2 -17.54 0.07 -2.12
CA ARG A 2 -16.66 -1.12 -1.95
C ARG A 2 -15.95 -1.64 -3.22
N HIS A 3 -16.58 -1.52 -4.40
CA HIS A 3 -15.98 -1.99 -5.66
C HIS A 3 -14.83 -1.12 -6.20
N ARG A 4 -14.73 0.16 -5.81
CA ARG A 4 -13.63 1.04 -6.27
C ARG A 4 -12.31 0.71 -5.55
N LEU A 5 -12.37 0.44 -4.25
CA LEU A 5 -11.20 0.07 -3.46
C LEU A 5 -10.60 -1.27 -3.93
N ILE A 6 -11.43 -2.28 -4.19
CA ILE A 6 -10.94 -3.58 -4.69
C ILE A 6 -10.30 -3.41 -6.07
N ARG A 7 -10.82 -2.52 -6.91
CA ARG A 7 -10.26 -2.25 -8.24
C ARG A 7 -9.00 -1.38 -8.19
N SER A 8 -8.85 -0.47 -7.23
CA SER A 8 -7.59 0.27 -7.04
C SER A 8 -6.52 -0.66 -6.47
N ILE A 9 -6.83 -1.46 -5.45
CA ILE A 9 -5.93 -2.48 -4.89
C ILE A 9 -5.49 -3.49 -5.95
N GLY A 10 -6.43 -4.02 -6.71
CA GLY A 10 -6.13 -4.96 -7.79
C GLY A 10 -5.25 -4.33 -8.87
N ARG A 11 -5.46 -3.04 -9.17
CA ARG A 11 -4.68 -2.30 -10.17
C ARG A 11 -3.31 -1.88 -9.66
N GLU A 12 -3.15 -1.59 -8.37
CA GLU A 12 -1.87 -1.32 -7.70
C GLU A 12 -1.03 -2.58 -7.55
N MET A 13 -1.64 -3.69 -7.13
CA MET A 13 -0.99 -5.01 -7.21
C MET A 13 -0.64 -5.39 -8.65
N LEU A 14 -1.45 -4.99 -9.64
CA LEU A 14 -1.16 -5.23 -11.06
C LEU A 14 -0.07 -4.30 -11.62
N SER A 15 0.07 -3.07 -11.11
CA SER A 15 1.13 -2.12 -11.49
C SER A 15 2.45 -2.38 -10.79
N ALA A 16 2.46 -3.21 -9.73
CA ALA A 16 3.67 -3.72 -9.12
C ALA A 16 4.55 -4.43 -10.17
N THR A 17 5.85 -4.14 -10.11
CA THR A 17 6.83 -4.65 -11.06
C THR A 17 6.79 -6.18 -11.03
N ARG A 18 7.07 -6.89 -12.15
CA ARG A 18 7.00 -8.36 -12.20
C ARG A 18 7.77 -9.04 -11.05
N LEU A 19 8.84 -8.41 -10.56
CA LEU A 19 9.63 -8.84 -9.42
C LEU A 19 8.88 -8.76 -8.07
N GLU A 20 8.15 -7.67 -7.79
CA GLU A 20 7.38 -7.53 -6.55
C GLU A 20 6.29 -8.60 -6.44
N LYS A 21 5.65 -8.95 -7.55
CA LYS A 21 4.65 -10.04 -7.60
C LYS A 21 5.26 -11.39 -7.26
N ILE A 22 6.48 -11.67 -7.73
CA ILE A 22 7.18 -12.92 -7.45
C ILE A 22 7.58 -12.98 -5.97
N VAL A 23 8.13 -11.89 -5.44
CA VAL A 23 8.52 -11.79 -4.02
C VAL A 23 7.33 -11.96 -3.09
N LEU A 24 6.14 -11.52 -3.49
CA LEU A 24 4.91 -11.71 -2.71
C LEU A 24 4.42 -13.16 -2.68
N ILE A 25 4.62 -13.92 -3.77
CA ILE A 25 4.11 -15.29 -3.91
C ILE A 25 5.09 -16.32 -3.33
N LEU A 26 6.40 -16.02 -3.39
CA LEU A 26 7.46 -16.94 -3.00
C LEU A 26 7.31 -17.50 -1.57
N PRO A 27 7.00 -16.70 -0.52
CA PRO A 27 6.85 -17.21 0.85
C PRO A 27 5.73 -18.24 0.99
N PHE A 28 4.66 -18.12 0.19
CA PHE A 28 3.56 -19.09 0.19
C PHE A 28 3.96 -20.42 -0.45
N ILE A 29 4.79 -20.37 -1.51
CA ILE A 29 5.33 -21.58 -2.15
C ILE A 29 6.27 -22.29 -1.17
N VAL A 30 7.16 -21.53 -0.51
CA VAL A 30 8.08 -22.08 0.51
C VAL A 30 7.30 -22.73 1.66
N LEU A 31 6.28 -22.04 2.19
CA LEU A 31 5.44 -22.60 3.25
C LEU A 31 4.77 -23.93 2.84
N LEU A 32 4.30 -24.06 1.60
CA LEU A 32 3.70 -25.31 1.11
C LEU A 32 4.70 -26.45 1.10
N ILE A 33 5.93 -26.20 0.62
CA ILE A 33 7.00 -27.19 0.59
C ILE A 33 7.37 -27.60 2.02
N ASP A 34 7.54 -26.64 2.92
CA ASP A 34 7.87 -26.92 4.32
C ASP A 34 6.78 -27.71 5.05
N ALA A 35 5.51 -27.40 4.75
CA ALA A 35 4.37 -28.13 5.29
C ALA A 35 4.37 -29.59 4.82
N GLU A 36 4.71 -29.84 3.55
CA GLU A 36 4.82 -31.18 3.00
C GLU A 36 5.97 -31.97 3.63
N ILE A 37 7.15 -31.35 3.79
CA ILE A 37 8.31 -31.97 4.47
C ILE A 37 7.98 -32.29 5.92
N CYS A 38 7.32 -31.37 6.63
CA CYS A 38 6.91 -31.56 8.01
C CYS A 38 5.88 -32.69 8.14
N TYR A 39 4.87 -32.72 7.25
CA TYR A 39 3.89 -33.79 7.18
C TYR A 39 4.54 -35.15 6.92
N TYR A 40 5.42 -35.23 5.93
CA TYR A 40 6.15 -36.45 5.61
C TYR A 40 6.95 -36.96 6.81
N SER A 41 7.69 -36.07 7.48
CA SER A 41 8.52 -36.39 8.64
C SER A 41 7.69 -36.86 9.83
N PHE A 42 6.50 -36.27 10.01
CA PHE A 42 5.56 -36.67 11.04
C PHE A 42 5.02 -38.10 10.80
N VAL A 43 4.63 -38.41 9.55
CA VAL A 43 4.12 -39.74 9.18
C VAL A 43 5.19 -40.82 9.34
N HIS A 44 6.44 -40.53 8.97
CA HIS A 44 7.55 -41.50 9.04
C HIS A 44 8.26 -41.53 10.41
N LYS A 45 7.80 -40.71 11.38
CA LYS A 45 8.36 -40.60 12.74
C LYS A 45 9.86 -40.27 12.77
N GLU A 46 10.33 -39.51 11.78
CA GLU A 46 11.71 -39.05 11.72
C GLU A 46 11.90 -37.80 12.59
N LEU A 47 12.16 -38.02 13.89
CA LEU A 47 12.25 -36.97 14.92
C LEU A 47 13.23 -35.84 14.55
N THR A 48 14.40 -36.16 14.01
CA THR A 48 15.40 -35.14 13.66
C THR A 48 14.90 -34.22 12.53
N ILE A 49 14.31 -34.80 11.49
CA ILE A 49 13.76 -34.02 10.37
C ILE A 49 12.53 -33.25 10.84
N LEU A 50 11.68 -33.86 11.66
CA LEU A 50 10.49 -33.21 12.21
C LEU A 50 10.82 -31.94 13.00
N VAL A 51 11.84 -31.99 13.88
CA VAL A 51 12.24 -30.80 14.65
C VAL A 51 12.78 -29.71 13.73
N ALA A 52 13.66 -30.08 12.78
CA ALA A 52 14.22 -29.13 11.82
C ALA A 52 13.14 -28.52 10.92
N SER A 53 12.25 -29.33 10.34
CA SER A 53 11.17 -28.87 9.46
C SER A 53 10.14 -28.03 10.21
N SER A 54 9.84 -28.36 11.46
CA SER A 54 8.94 -27.55 12.29
C SER A 54 9.52 -26.16 12.55
N PHE A 55 10.83 -26.07 12.79
CA PHE A 55 11.49 -24.78 12.95
C PHE A 55 11.45 -23.95 11.67
N VAL A 56 11.74 -24.56 10.52
CA VAL A 56 11.66 -23.88 9.21
C VAL A 56 10.23 -23.44 8.91
N LEU A 57 9.23 -24.28 9.18
CA LEU A 57 7.81 -23.95 9.01
C LEU A 57 7.42 -22.67 9.79
N VAL A 58 7.92 -22.53 11.02
CA VAL A 58 7.69 -21.31 11.83
C VAL A 58 8.35 -20.09 11.19
N LEU A 59 9.58 -20.21 10.67
CA LEU A 59 10.24 -19.12 9.97
C LEU A 59 9.46 -18.68 8.72
N SER A 60 8.94 -19.63 7.94
CA SER A 60 8.13 -19.36 6.75
C SER A 60 6.82 -18.65 7.08
N VAL A 61 6.18 -18.98 8.22
CA VAL A 61 5.03 -18.23 8.73
C VAL A 61 5.40 -16.80 9.12
N LEU A 62 6.56 -16.61 9.79
CA LEU A 62 7.04 -15.28 10.16
C LEU A 62 7.35 -14.42 8.93
N GLU A 63 7.89 -15.01 7.87
CA GLU A 63 8.15 -14.32 6.61
C GLU A 63 6.85 -13.80 5.98
N ILE A 64 5.80 -14.62 5.94
CA ILE A 64 4.48 -14.19 5.45
C ILE A 64 3.93 -13.03 6.30
N ILE A 65 4.06 -13.10 7.62
CA ILE A 65 3.63 -12.00 8.50
C ILE A 65 4.41 -10.72 8.21
N ALA A 66 5.72 -10.81 7.99
CA ALA A 66 6.56 -9.66 7.67
C ALA A 66 6.14 -9.02 6.34
N VAL A 67 5.93 -9.83 5.31
CA VAL A 67 5.45 -9.37 4.00
C VAL A 67 4.07 -8.72 4.12
N LEU A 68 3.13 -9.32 4.86
CA LEU A 68 1.81 -8.72 5.09
C LEU A 68 1.89 -7.38 5.81
N ARG A 69 2.81 -7.23 6.78
CA ARG A 69 3.03 -5.95 7.47
C ARG A 69 3.58 -4.88 6.52
N GLU A 70 4.51 -5.25 5.64
CA GLU A 70 5.06 -4.34 4.64
C GLU A 70 3.97 -3.84 3.67
N ILE A 71 3.13 -4.76 3.16
CA ILE A 71 1.98 -4.41 2.32
C ILE A 71 1.03 -3.47 3.08
N HIS A 72 0.72 -3.77 4.34
CA HIS A 72 -0.17 -2.94 5.13
C HIS A 72 0.39 -1.52 5.34
N ALA A 73 1.68 -1.40 5.61
CA ALA A 73 2.34 -0.11 5.77
C ALA A 73 2.26 0.72 4.47
N ARG A 74 2.59 0.11 3.32
CA ARG A 74 2.44 0.74 2.00
C ARG A 74 1.00 1.16 1.72
N PHE A 75 0.04 0.30 2.04
CA PHE A 75 -1.37 0.61 1.85
C PHE A 75 -1.81 1.80 2.71
N MET A 76 -1.36 1.89 3.95
CA MET A 76 -1.65 3.02 4.82
C MET A 76 -1.02 4.32 4.32
N GLU A 77 0.20 4.28 3.76
CA GLU A 77 0.84 5.44 3.12
C GLU A 77 0.02 5.92 1.91
N VAL A 78 -0.39 5.01 1.03
CA VAL A 78 -1.22 5.31 -0.14
C VAL A 78 -2.57 5.87 0.28
N TRP A 79 -3.20 5.26 1.28
CA TRP A 79 -4.52 5.68 1.73
C TRP A 79 -4.49 7.08 2.36
N LYS A 80 -3.47 7.39 3.17
CA LYS A 80 -3.24 8.76 3.66
C LYS A 80 -3.05 9.74 2.51
N ARG A 81 -2.28 9.37 1.50
CA ARG A 81 -2.08 10.23 0.32
C ARG A 81 -3.39 10.45 -0.44
N GLU A 82 -4.17 9.42 -0.71
CA GLU A 82 -5.49 9.54 -1.35
C GLU A 82 -6.45 10.42 -0.54
N GLU A 83 -6.41 10.35 0.79
CA GLU A 83 -7.22 11.20 1.66
C GLU A 83 -6.83 12.68 1.53
N ILE A 84 -5.53 12.97 1.56
CA ILE A 84 -5.01 14.33 1.34
C ILE A 84 -5.40 14.83 -0.05
N GLU A 85 -5.23 14.00 -1.09
CA GLU A 85 -5.58 14.38 -2.47
C GLU A 85 -7.08 14.70 -2.60
N LYS A 86 -7.97 13.89 -2.01
CA LYS A 86 -9.42 14.16 -2.03
C LYS A 86 -9.77 15.46 -1.35
N ARG A 87 -9.18 15.74 -0.18
CA ARG A 87 -9.42 16.98 0.55
C ARG A 87 -8.95 18.20 -0.25
N ILE A 88 -7.80 18.09 -0.93
CA ILE A 88 -7.31 19.15 -1.83
C ILE A 88 -8.25 19.32 -3.02
N GLU A 89 -8.71 18.23 -3.65
CA GLU A 89 -9.68 18.30 -4.74
C GLU A 89 -11.00 18.96 -4.32
N ASP A 90 -11.49 18.66 -3.12
CA ASP A 90 -12.72 19.27 -2.60
C ASP A 90 -12.53 20.76 -2.33
N ILE A 91 -11.39 21.18 -1.78
CA ILE A 91 -11.03 22.59 -1.63
C ILE A 91 -10.99 23.29 -3.00
N ILE A 92 -10.38 22.67 -4.02
CA ILE A 92 -10.31 23.26 -5.36
C ILE A 92 -11.72 23.47 -5.95
N LYS A 93 -12.67 22.57 -5.70
CA LYS A 93 -14.07 22.70 -6.17
C LYS A 93 -14.84 23.84 -5.49
N GLU A 94 -14.39 24.30 -4.32
CA GLU A 94 -15.01 25.45 -3.65
C GLU A 94 -14.66 26.78 -4.34
N PHE A 95 -13.60 26.82 -5.16
CA PHE A 95 -13.24 28.01 -5.91
C PHE A 95 -14.06 28.09 -7.22
N GLU A 96 -14.57 29.29 -7.52
CA GLU A 96 -15.27 29.55 -8.79
C GLU A 96 -14.31 29.54 -10.00
N ASP A 97 -13.07 30.00 -9.80
CA ASP A 97 -11.99 30.03 -10.80
C ASP A 97 -10.85 29.07 -10.43
N THR A 98 -9.95 28.76 -11.37
CA THR A 98 -8.74 27.96 -11.10
C THR A 98 -7.87 28.61 -10.02
N PRO A 99 -7.76 28.03 -8.81
CA PRO A 99 -7.01 28.63 -7.72
C PRO A 99 -5.51 28.44 -7.90
N THR A 100 -4.72 29.33 -7.32
CA THR A 100 -3.26 29.17 -7.25
C THR A 100 -2.87 28.13 -6.21
N VAL A 101 -1.69 27.53 -6.39
CA VAL A 101 -1.11 26.56 -5.43
C VAL A 101 -1.08 27.13 -4.01
N ARG A 102 -0.75 28.43 -3.88
CA ARG A 102 -0.66 29.09 -2.58
C ARG A 102 -2.02 29.23 -1.90
N GLU A 103 -3.07 29.61 -2.62
CA GLU A 103 -4.43 29.74 -2.08
C GLU A 103 -4.97 28.39 -1.60
N VAL A 104 -4.72 27.32 -2.34
CA VAL A 104 -5.12 25.96 -1.95
C VAL A 104 -4.40 25.51 -0.68
N ILE A 105 -3.09 25.77 -0.57
CA ILE A 105 -2.31 25.42 0.64
C ILE A 105 -2.77 26.24 1.85
N GLU A 106 -2.94 27.56 1.70
CA GLU A 106 -3.42 28.42 2.79
C GLU A 106 -4.81 27.97 3.26
N ARG A 107 -5.72 27.64 2.33
CA ARG A 107 -7.04 27.13 2.65
C ARG A 107 -6.98 25.77 3.36
N PHE A 108 -6.16 24.84 2.87
CA PHE A 108 -5.97 23.52 3.49
C PHE A 108 -5.43 23.65 4.93
N CYS A 109 -4.40 24.48 5.14
CA CYS A 109 -3.84 24.75 6.46
C CYS A 109 -4.84 25.46 7.40
N SER A 110 -5.79 26.25 6.85
CA SER A 110 -6.84 26.87 7.65
C SER A 110 -7.90 25.87 8.12
N THR A 111 -8.23 24.88 7.29
CA THR A 111 -9.23 23.83 7.61
C THR A 111 -8.65 22.73 8.49
N SER A 112 -7.34 22.48 8.39
CA SER A 112 -6.60 21.49 9.20
C SER A 112 -5.26 22.06 9.70
N PRO A 113 -5.29 22.89 10.76
CA PRO A 113 -4.08 23.52 11.29
C PRO A 113 -3.15 22.48 11.92
N GLY A 114 -1.89 22.47 11.47
CA GLY A 114 -0.80 21.66 12.07
C GLY A 114 -0.74 20.20 11.62
N GLU A 115 -1.63 19.76 10.73
CA GLU A 115 -1.68 18.36 10.29
C GLU A 115 -0.53 18.02 9.31
N TYR A 116 -0.16 18.96 8.44
CA TYR A 116 0.89 18.79 7.43
C TYR A 116 1.72 20.07 7.22
N SER A 117 2.99 19.90 6.87
CA SER A 117 3.87 21.01 6.47
C SER A 117 3.43 21.61 5.12
N PRO A 118 3.45 22.94 4.95
CA PRO A 118 3.20 23.60 3.66
C PRO A 118 4.10 23.08 2.52
N SER A 119 5.36 22.73 2.83
CA SER A 119 6.29 22.18 1.86
C SER A 119 5.90 20.79 1.37
N HIS A 120 5.27 19.98 2.23
CA HIS A 120 4.79 18.66 1.87
C HIS A 120 3.56 18.73 0.96
N LEU A 121 2.69 19.71 1.21
CA LEU A 121 1.49 19.95 0.42
C LEU A 121 1.79 20.53 -0.97
N TYR A 122 2.84 21.35 -1.11
CA TYR A 122 3.18 22.04 -2.36
C TYR A 122 3.25 21.11 -3.57
N HIS A 123 4.01 20.02 -3.47
CA HIS A 123 4.17 19.07 -4.57
C HIS A 123 2.87 18.35 -4.93
N ILE A 124 2.07 18.00 -3.91
CA ILE A 124 0.78 17.31 -4.10
C ILE A 124 -0.22 18.24 -4.79
N VAL A 125 -0.31 19.50 -4.36
CA VAL A 125 -1.21 20.50 -4.95
C VAL A 125 -0.82 20.80 -6.40
N CYS A 126 0.48 20.96 -6.69
CA CYS A 126 0.98 21.15 -8.05
C CYS A 126 0.55 19.99 -8.98
N ASP A 127 0.77 18.73 -8.56
CA ASP A 127 0.39 17.54 -9.34
C ASP A 127 -1.13 17.49 -9.63
N ILE A 128 -1.95 17.88 -8.67
CA ILE A 128 -3.43 17.85 -8.81
C ILE A 128 -3.89 18.96 -9.75
N LEU A 129 -3.37 20.18 -9.61
CA LEU A 129 -3.72 21.31 -10.47
C LEU A 129 -3.27 21.09 -11.91
N GLU A 130 -2.11 20.49 -12.14
CA GLU A 130 -1.64 20.13 -13.48
C GLU A 130 -2.56 19.07 -14.13
N LYS A 131 -2.95 18.04 -13.37
CA LYS A 131 -3.90 17.01 -13.84
C LYS A 131 -5.28 17.58 -14.14
N SER A 132 -5.80 18.49 -13.32
CA SER A 132 -7.13 19.09 -13.52
C SER A 132 -7.17 20.00 -14.75
N GLN A 133 -6.09 20.76 -15.01
CA GLN A 133 -5.97 21.58 -16.21
C GLN A 133 -5.86 20.73 -17.50
N SER A 134 -5.21 19.56 -17.44
CA SER A 134 -5.10 18.66 -18.60
C SER A 134 -6.45 18.04 -19.04
N LYS A 135 -7.41 17.90 -18.13
CA LYS A 135 -8.76 17.36 -18.42
C LYS A 135 -9.74 18.39 -18.98
N SER A 136 -9.39 19.68 -18.95
CA SER A 136 -10.22 20.78 -19.43
C SER A 136 -9.91 21.19 -20.88
N LYS A 137 -8.90 20.56 -21.51
CA LYS A 137 -8.59 20.66 -22.95
C LYS A 137 -9.13 19.46 -23.70
#